data_AF-A0A7S0H2W8-F1
#
_entry.id   AF-A0A7S0H2W8-F1
#
_cell.length_a   1.000
_cell.length_b   1.000
_cell.length_c   1.000
_cell.angle_alpha   90.00
_cell.angle_beta   90.00
_cell.angle_gamma   90.00
#
_symmetry.space_group_name_H-M   'P 1'
#
loop_
_entity.id
_entity.type
_entity.pdbx_description
1 polymer ?
#
loop_
_entity_poly.entity_id
_entity_poly.type
_entity_poly.pdbx_seq_one_letter_code
_entity_poly.pdbx_strand_id
1 'polypeptide(L)'
;TLVGLRAAGDQLRLAREFAVLGDYDTSRVYYQGVLSQVSRHVDAVDRDEDASDPYRKGKWHRVRAQLADEFKSVSALDLERAVFSTRPGSDAAADRARGAAAAQREGQAR
;
A
#
# COMPACT_ATOMS: atom_id res chain seq x y z
N THR A 1 13.06 -14.24 11.76
CA THR A 1 11.94 -13.28 11.61
C THR A 1 12.34 -11.82 11.85
N LEU A 2 13.26 -11.51 12.78
CA LEU A 2 13.68 -10.13 13.09
C LEU A 2 14.48 -9.37 11.99
N VAL A 3 15.30 -10.07 11.20
CA VAL A 3 16.11 -9.43 10.13
C VAL A 3 15.24 -8.85 9.02
N GLY A 4 14.17 -9.55 8.64
CA GLY A 4 13.23 -9.07 7.61
C GLY A 4 12.47 -7.83 8.05
N LEU A 5 12.11 -7.72 9.33
CA LEU A 5 11.35 -6.58 9.84
C LEU A 5 12.18 -5.29 9.94
N ARG A 6 13.50 -5.43 10.18
CA ARG A 6 14.42 -4.28 10.14
C ARG A 6 14.56 -3.74 8.72
N ALA A 7 14.76 -4.63 7.73
CA ALA A 7 14.79 -4.25 6.33
C ALA A 7 13.45 -3.62 5.88
N ALA A 8 12.31 -4.10 6.39
CA ALA A 8 11.01 -3.49 6.15
C ALA A 8 10.92 -2.04 6.66
N GLY A 9 11.59 -1.72 7.79
CA GLY A 9 11.68 -0.35 8.31
C GLY A 9 12.43 0.60 7.38
N ASP A 10 13.58 0.15 6.86
CA ASP A 10 14.39 0.93 5.91
C ASP A 10 13.65 1.13 4.57
N GLN A 11 12.98 0.07 4.09
CA GLN A 11 12.14 0.11 2.89
C GLN A 11 10.93 1.04 3.06
N LEU A 12 10.29 1.06 4.23
CA LEU A 12 9.17 1.96 4.51
C LEU A 12 9.61 3.42 4.48
N ARG A 13 10.81 3.70 5.02
CA ARG A 13 11.38 5.04 4.95
C ARG A 13 11.55 5.49 3.50
N LEU A 14 12.15 4.64 2.66
CA LEU A 14 12.28 4.91 1.22
C LEU A 14 10.92 5.10 0.55
N ALA A 15 9.93 4.26 0.86
CA ALA A 15 8.58 4.36 0.32
C ALA A 15 7.97 5.75 0.58
N ARG A 16 8.13 6.27 1.81
CA ARG A 16 7.65 7.59 2.22
C ARG A 16 8.44 8.72 1.55
N GLU A 17 9.75 8.59 1.43
CA GLU A 17 10.60 9.57 0.74
C GLU A 17 10.19 9.69 -0.75
N PHE A 18 9.99 8.57 -1.46
CA PHE A 18 9.48 8.58 -2.84
C PHE A 18 8.07 9.16 -2.96
N ALA A 19 7.18 8.86 -2.01
CA ALA A 19 5.84 9.45 -1.99
C ALA A 19 5.88 10.97 -1.87
N VAL A 20 6.74 11.52 -1.00
CA VAL A 20 6.92 12.96 -0.83
C VAL A 20 7.51 13.61 -2.10
N LEU A 21 8.39 12.90 -2.81
CA LEU A 21 8.95 13.36 -4.08
C LEU A 21 7.97 13.25 -5.27
N GLY A 22 6.78 12.66 -5.06
CA GLY A 22 5.77 12.45 -6.11
C GLY A 22 6.06 11.28 -7.05
N ASP A 23 7.09 10.47 -6.74
CA ASP A 23 7.35 9.21 -7.43
C ASP A 23 6.51 8.10 -6.79
N TYR A 24 5.21 8.13 -7.10
CA TYR A 24 4.24 7.21 -6.53
C TYR A 24 4.40 5.78 -7.06
N ASP A 25 4.91 5.59 -8.27
CA ASP A 25 5.13 4.24 -8.84
C ASP A 25 6.19 3.49 -8.04
N THR A 26 7.37 4.11 -7.87
CA THR A 26 8.44 3.56 -7.02
C THR A 26 7.98 3.39 -5.57
N SER A 27 7.30 4.40 -5.02
CA SER A 27 6.76 4.35 -3.65
C SER A 27 5.84 3.16 -3.42
N ARG A 28 4.90 2.90 -4.34
CA ARG A 28 3.92 1.80 -4.24
C ARG A 28 4.59 0.43 -4.21
N VAL A 29 5.64 0.22 -5.00
CA VAL A 29 6.41 -1.03 -4.99
C VAL A 29 7.04 -1.29 -3.62
N TYR A 30 7.65 -0.27 -3.00
CA TYR A 30 8.21 -0.42 -1.65
C TYR A 30 7.12 -0.69 -0.62
N TYR A 31 6.00 0.04 -0.65
CA TYR A 31 4.87 -0.21 0.26
C TYR A 31 4.32 -1.63 0.14
N GLN A 32 4.16 -2.16 -1.07
CA GLN A 32 3.67 -3.52 -1.29
C GLN A 32 4.63 -4.57 -0.68
N GLY A 33 5.94 -4.36 -0.83
CA GLY A 33 6.97 -5.19 -0.21
C GLY A 33 6.92 -5.16 1.32
N VAL A 34 6.81 -3.96 1.91
CA VAL A 34 6.71 -3.77 3.37
C VAL A 34 5.43 -4.40 3.92
N LEU A 35 4.28 -4.14 3.30
CA LEU A 35 2.99 -4.72 3.70
C LEU A 35 3.01 -6.24 3.68
N SER A 36 3.66 -6.84 2.67
CA SER A 36 3.81 -8.30 2.58
C SER A 36 4.65 -8.85 3.73
N GLN A 37 5.75 -8.18 4.08
CA GLN A 37 6.62 -8.59 5.18
C GLN A 37 5.93 -8.44 6.54
N VAL A 38 5.26 -7.30 6.78
CA VAL A 38 4.53 -7.04 8.03
C VAL A 38 3.34 -7.98 8.18
N SER A 39 2.62 -8.30 7.09
CA SER A 39 1.50 -9.25 7.15
C SER A 39 1.97 -10.64 7.56
N ARG A 40 3.07 -11.14 7.00
CA ARG A 40 3.67 -12.42 7.44
C ARG A 40 4.09 -12.39 8.90
N HIS A 41 4.58 -11.25 9.40
CA HIS A 41 4.94 -11.09 10.81
C HIS A 41 3.71 -11.10 11.71
N VAL A 42 2.62 -10.42 11.32
CA VAL A 42 1.33 -10.49 12.03
C VAL A 42 0.84 -11.93 12.11
N ASP A 43 0.81 -12.65 10.97
CA ASP A 43 0.36 -14.03 10.94
C ASP A 43 1.24 -14.96 11.80
N ALA A 44 2.55 -14.69 11.87
CA ALA A 44 3.46 -15.43 12.75
C ALA A 44 3.20 -15.14 14.22
N VAL A 45 2.91 -13.87 14.58
CA VAL A 45 2.53 -13.46 15.93
C VAL A 45 1.17 -14.03 16.34
N ASP A 46 0.24 -14.19 15.39
CA ASP A 46 -1.08 -14.76 15.65
C ASP A 46 -1.02 -16.26 15.94
N ARG A 47 -0.17 -17.00 15.21
CA ARG A 47 0.05 -18.46 15.35
C ARG A 47 0.88 -18.87 16.56
N ASP A 48 1.62 -17.94 17.17
CA ASP A 48 2.42 -18.20 18.36
C ASP A 48 1.47 -18.40 19.56
N GLU A 49 1.24 -19.67 19.93
CA GLU A 49 0.33 -20.08 21.02
C GLU A 49 0.82 -19.58 22.40
N ASP A 50 2.15 -19.45 22.57
CA ASP A 50 2.79 -18.90 23.77
C ASP A 50 2.83 -17.36 23.77
N ALA A 51 2.48 -16.71 22.64
CA ALA A 51 2.29 -15.26 22.57
C ALA A 51 0.94 -14.86 23.19
N SER A 52 0.82 -15.10 24.50
CA SER A 52 -0.30 -14.73 25.35
C SER A 52 -0.47 -13.20 25.52
N ASP A 53 0.40 -12.39 24.93
CA ASP A 53 0.36 -10.92 25.04
C ASP A 53 -0.61 -10.31 23.98
N PRO A 54 -1.85 -9.97 24.36
CA PRO A 54 -2.84 -9.42 23.43
C PRO A 54 -2.45 -8.02 22.97
N TYR A 55 -1.62 -7.32 23.75
CA TYR A 55 -1.12 -5.99 23.41
C TYR A 55 -0.12 -6.06 22.26
N ARG A 56 0.72 -7.09 22.20
CA ARG A 56 1.62 -7.34 21.06
C ARG A 56 0.85 -7.65 19.77
N LYS A 57 -0.19 -8.49 19.83
CA LYS A 57 -1.05 -8.79 18.68
C LYS A 57 -1.74 -7.52 18.18
N GLY A 58 -2.41 -6.80 19.07
CA GLY A 58 -3.10 -5.54 18.75
C GLY A 58 -2.19 -4.47 18.15
N LYS A 59 -0.96 -4.33 18.69
CA LYS A 59 0.04 -3.40 18.14
C LYS A 59 0.37 -3.71 16.69
N TRP A 60 0.68 -4.96 16.35
CA TRP A 60 1.07 -5.33 14.99
C TRP A 60 -0.09 -5.27 14.00
N HIS A 61 -1.32 -5.62 14.41
CA HIS A 61 -2.51 -5.37 13.59
C HIS A 61 -2.70 -3.88 13.31
N ARG A 62 -2.52 -3.00 14.31
CA ARG A 62 -2.62 -1.55 14.13
C ARG A 62 -1.57 -1.02 13.15
N VAL A 63 -0.32 -1.47 13.27
CA VAL A 63 0.76 -1.12 12.34
C VAL A 63 0.40 -1.55 10.91
N ARG A 64 -0.06 -2.79 10.72
CA ARG A 64 -0.50 -3.28 9.40
C ARG A 64 -1.64 -2.43 8.81
N ALA A 65 -2.61 -2.05 9.64
CA ALA A 65 -3.73 -1.21 9.21
C ALA A 65 -3.26 0.20 8.77
N GLN A 66 -2.42 0.85 9.58
CA GLN A 66 -1.85 2.17 9.25
C GLN A 66 -1.07 2.14 7.94
N LEU A 67 -0.24 1.11 7.72
CA LEU A 67 0.50 0.95 6.47
C LEU A 67 -0.42 0.73 5.27
N ALA A 68 -1.52 -0.01 5.45
CA ALA A 68 -2.49 -0.22 4.38
C ALA A 68 -3.19 1.09 4.01
N ASP A 69 -3.50 1.95 4.99
CA ASP A 69 -4.13 3.25 4.74
C ASP A 69 -3.16 4.24 4.08
N GLU A 70 -1.88 4.25 4.48
CA GLU A 70 -0.84 5.00 3.77
C GLU A 70 -0.71 4.54 2.31
N PHE A 71 -0.66 3.22 2.07
CA PHE A 71 -0.57 2.67 0.71
C PHE A 71 -1.79 3.02 -0.17
N LYS A 72 -3.01 2.97 0.37
CA LYS A 72 -4.21 3.44 -0.32
C LYS A 72 -4.10 4.91 -0.71
N SER A 73 -3.60 5.75 0.22
CA SER A 73 -3.42 7.18 -0.01
C SER A 73 -2.43 7.45 -1.15
N VAL A 74 -1.28 6.77 -1.15
CA VAL A 74 -0.28 6.86 -2.24
C VAL A 74 -0.88 6.41 -3.58
N SER A 75 -1.66 5.33 -3.57
CA SER A 75 -2.31 4.83 -4.79
C SER A 75 -3.35 5.83 -5.33
N ALA A 76 -4.08 6.52 -4.45
CA ALA A 76 -5.02 7.58 -4.85
C ALA A 76 -4.29 8.80 -5.43
N LEU A 77 -3.16 9.20 -4.83
CA LEU A 77 -2.33 10.30 -5.35
C LEU A 77 -1.74 9.98 -6.73
N ASP A 78 -1.35 8.73 -6.96
CA ASP A 78 -0.89 8.27 -8.27
C ASP A 78 -1.97 8.39 -9.34
N LEU A 79 -3.19 7.94 -9.02
CA LEU A 79 -4.34 8.08 -9.91
C LEU A 79 -4.64 9.55 -10.21
N GLU A 80 -4.67 10.41 -9.19
CA GLU A 80 -4.94 11.84 -9.35
C GLU A 80 -3.86 12.50 -10.23
N ARG A 81 -2.58 12.25 -9.94
CA ARG A 81 -1.45 12.73 -10.78
C ARG A 81 -1.59 12.25 -12.23
N ALA A 82 -2.04 11.02 -12.43
CA ALA A 82 -2.17 10.43 -13.75
C ALA A 82 -3.30 11.08 -14.57
N VAL A 83 -4.30 11.71 -13.94
CA VAL A 83 -5.34 12.52 -14.63
C VAL A 83 -4.71 13.74 -15.28
N PHE A 84 -3.85 14.46 -14.56
CA PHE A 84 -3.18 15.67 -15.05
C PHE A 84 -2.04 15.39 -16.04
N SER A 85 -1.47 14.19 -15.99
CA SER A 85 -0.37 13.80 -16.88
C SER A 85 -0.83 13.41 -18.29
N THR A 86 -2.11 13.10 -18.47
CA THR A 86 -2.71 12.92 -19.79
C THR A 86 -3.10 14.26 -20.40
N ARG A 87 -2.71 14.49 -21.66
CA ARG A 87 -3.28 15.60 -22.43
C ARG A 87 -4.80 15.44 -22.47
N PRO A 88 -5.59 16.46 -22.07
CA PRO A 88 -7.03 16.45 -22.26
C PRO A 88 -7.36 16.19 -23.74
N GLY A 89 -8.20 15.19 -24.02
CA GLY A 89 -8.56 14.78 -25.38
C GLY A 89 -7.60 13.82 -26.09
N SER A 90 -6.55 13.33 -25.41
CA SER A 90 -5.73 12.22 -25.94
C SER A 90 -6.45 10.88 -25.80
N ASP A 91 -6.27 9.96 -26.75
CA ASP A 91 -6.86 8.61 -26.71
C ASP A 91 -6.49 7.85 -25.44
N ALA A 92 -5.28 8.08 -24.91
CA ALA A 92 -4.82 7.53 -23.65
C ALA A 92 -5.63 7.99 -22.42
N ALA A 93 -6.19 9.20 -22.44
CA ALA A 93 -7.07 9.71 -21.39
C ALA A 93 -8.44 9.01 -21.45
N ALA A 94 -8.96 8.78 -22.67
CA ALA A 94 -10.23 8.09 -22.89
C ALA A 94 -10.13 6.60 -22.49
N ASP A 95 -9.04 5.92 -22.83
CA ASP A 95 -8.82 4.52 -22.45
C ASP A 95 -8.66 4.32 -20.94
N ARG A 96 -7.95 5.22 -20.25
CA ARG A 96 -7.81 5.13 -18.79
C ARG A 96 -9.09 5.50 -18.04
N ALA A 97 -9.86 6.48 -18.50
CA ALA A 97 -11.17 6.80 -17.92
C ALA A 97 -12.16 5.62 -18.06
N ARG A 98 -12.12 4.92 -19.20
CA ARG A 98 -12.89 3.68 -19.41
C ARG A 98 -12.45 2.57 -18.44
N GLY A 99 -11.14 2.39 -18.24
CA GLY A 99 -10.59 1.41 -17.29
C GLY A 99 -10.96 1.69 -15.82
N ALA A 100 -10.85 2.95 -15.37
CA ALA A 100 -11.23 3.35 -14.02
C ALA A 100 -12.75 3.18 -13.77
N ALA A 101 -13.58 3.55 -14.75
CA ALA A 101 -15.04 3.37 -14.66
C ALA A 101 -15.45 1.89 -14.64
N ALA A 102 -14.73 1.01 -15.33
CA ALA A 102 -14.97 -0.44 -15.28
C ALA A 102 -14.66 -1.02 -13.89
N ALA A 103 -13.53 -0.63 -13.29
CA ALA A 103 -13.15 -1.05 -11.94
C ALA A 103 -14.14 -0.57 -10.86
N GLN A 104 -14.72 0.63 -11.02
CA GLN A 104 -15.76 1.13 -10.11
C GLN A 104 -17.11 0.39 -10.25
N ARG A 105 -17.45 -0.12 -11.43
CA ARG A 105 -18.67 -0.91 -11.65
C ARG A 105 -18.55 -2.33 -11.09
N GLU A 106 -17.38 -2.95 -11.21
CA GLU A 106 -17.14 -4.28 -10.63
C GLU A 106 -17.11 -4.27 -9.10
N GLY A 107 -16.71 -3.16 -8.48
CA GLY A 107 -16.77 -2.97 -7.02
C GLY A 107 -18.18 -2.73 -6.45
N GLN A 108 -19.14 -2.32 -7.28
CA GLN A 108 -20.54 -2.09 -6.89
C GLN A 108 -21.46 -3.29 -7.14
N ALA A 109 -20.97 -4.33 -7.83
CA ALA A 109 -21.71 -5.54 -8.20
C ALA A 109 -21.39 -6.76 -7.30
N ARG A 110 -20.72 -6.54 -6.16
CA ARG A 110 -20.48 -7.56 -5.12
C ARG A 110 -21.06 -7.10 -3.80
#